data_AF-A0A1C5NIC6-F1
#
_entry.id   AF-A0A1C5NIC6-F1
#
_cell.length_a   1.000
_cell.length_b   1.000
_cell.length_c   1.000
_cell.angle_alpha   90.00
_cell.angle_beta   90.00
_cell.angle_gamma   90.00
#
_symmetry.space_group_name_H-M   'P 1'
#
loop_
_entity.id
_entity.type
_entity.pdbx_description
1 polymer ?
#
loop_
_entity_poly.entity_id
_entity_poly.type
_entity_poly.pdbx_seq_one_letter_code
_entity_poly.pdbx_strand_id
1 'polypeptide(L)'
;MTVHQSYSAVFKKDAAAVLFYVEQMQYEIGSRDGELVRRKIGKEKVESYRYEDLIDDVDIWIFGKILELNALRDDCRNDIERAVHESEYQKLKEDERRVGKLYEKTCYGKAVDVLADRLAEKLFDNILKGKYKQEIQDIAEKICSFAEEEKKYGR
;
A
#
# COMPACT_ATOMS: atom_id res chain seq x y z
N MET A 1 -3.28 16.01 -26.35
CA MET A 1 -3.78 15.54 -25.05
C MET A 1 -3.93 16.75 -24.16
N THR A 2 -5.16 17.12 -23.83
CA THR A 2 -5.45 18.32 -23.04
C THR A 2 -5.36 17.96 -21.57
N VAL A 3 -4.33 18.45 -20.89
CA VAL A 3 -4.12 18.23 -19.45
C VAL A 3 -5.06 19.17 -18.70
N HIS A 4 -6.23 18.69 -18.31
CA HIS A 4 -7.10 19.44 -17.40
C HIS A 4 -6.69 19.17 -15.95
N GLN A 5 -5.95 20.14 -15.40
CA GLN A 5 -5.56 20.20 -14.01
C GLN A 5 -6.72 20.77 -13.20
N SER A 6 -7.51 19.92 -12.54
CA SER A 6 -8.45 20.38 -11.52
C SER A 6 -8.56 19.38 -10.37
N TYR A 7 -7.80 19.61 -9.29
CA TYR A 7 -8.11 19.01 -7.99
C TYR A 7 -8.01 20.07 -6.89
N SER A 8 -9.07 20.12 -6.09
CA SER A 8 -9.42 21.19 -5.14
C SER A 8 -8.41 21.33 -4.00
N ALA A 9 -8.33 22.54 -3.45
CA ALA A 9 -7.25 23.00 -2.58
C ALA A 9 -7.14 22.31 -1.20
N VAL A 10 -8.09 21.46 -0.81
CA VAL A 10 -8.09 20.77 0.50
C VAL A 10 -7.31 19.44 0.46
N PHE A 11 -7.11 18.86 -0.73
CA PHE A 11 -6.39 17.59 -0.95
C PHE A 11 -4.96 17.75 -1.47
N LYS A 12 -4.45 18.98 -1.59
CA LYS A 12 -3.21 19.28 -2.32
C LYS A 12 -1.97 18.53 -1.79
N LYS A 13 -1.83 18.34 -0.47
CA LYS A 13 -0.64 17.69 0.10
C LYS A 13 -0.71 16.17 0.01
N ASP A 14 -1.87 15.57 0.31
CA ASP A 14 -2.05 14.12 0.27
C ASP A 14 -2.07 13.62 -1.18
N ALA A 15 -2.73 14.36 -2.08
CA ALA A 15 -2.66 14.09 -3.51
C ALA A 15 -1.24 14.30 -4.06
N ALA A 16 -0.47 15.29 -3.58
CA ALA A 16 0.91 15.48 -4.01
C ALA A 16 1.82 14.30 -3.61
N ALA A 17 1.63 13.72 -2.41
CA ALA A 17 2.36 12.52 -2.01
C ALA A 17 2.04 11.35 -2.96
N VAL A 18 0.77 11.08 -3.24
CA VAL A 18 0.36 10.03 -4.19
C VAL A 18 0.95 10.27 -5.58
N LEU A 19 0.82 11.48 -6.12
CA LEU A 19 1.34 11.83 -7.45
C LEU A 19 2.87 11.69 -7.54
N PHE A 20 3.59 12.08 -6.48
CA PHE A 20 5.04 11.89 -6.42
C PHE A 20 5.43 10.42 -6.61
N TYR A 21 4.74 9.49 -5.94
CA TYR A 21 5.03 8.07 -6.07
C TYR A 21 4.56 7.47 -7.39
N VAL A 22 3.46 7.95 -7.97
CA VAL A 22 3.05 7.58 -9.33
C VAL A 22 4.15 7.88 -10.36
N GLU A 23 4.82 9.02 -10.23
CA GLU A 23 5.98 9.36 -11.06
C GLU A 23 7.16 8.40 -10.81
N GLN A 24 7.46 8.07 -9.53
CA GLN A 24 8.51 7.10 -9.20
C GLN A 24 8.22 5.70 -9.77
N MET A 25 6.94 5.31 -9.80
CA MET A 25 6.46 4.07 -10.40
C MET A 25 6.45 4.09 -11.94
N GLN A 26 6.83 5.22 -12.55
CA GLN A 26 6.89 5.44 -13.99
C GLN A 26 5.53 5.30 -14.68
N TYR A 27 4.49 5.83 -14.03
CA TYR A 27 3.16 5.94 -14.64
C TYR A 27 2.83 7.39 -15.00
N GLU A 28 2.18 7.54 -16.14
CA GLU A 28 1.42 8.72 -16.49
C GLU A 28 -0.06 8.44 -16.21
N ILE A 29 -0.78 9.39 -15.63
CA ILE A 29 -2.20 9.28 -15.35
C ILE A 29 -2.98 10.39 -16.04
N GLY A 30 -4.25 10.12 -16.33
CA GLY A 30 -5.15 11.07 -16.95
C GLY A 30 -6.59 10.60 -16.91
N SER A 31 -7.43 11.23 -17.73
CA SER A 31 -8.81 10.81 -17.93
C SER A 31 -9.13 10.70 -19.41
N ARG A 32 -9.95 9.71 -19.76
CA ARG A 32 -10.53 9.51 -21.09
C ARG A 32 -11.99 9.16 -20.90
N ASP A 33 -12.89 9.92 -21.53
CA ASP A 33 -14.33 9.68 -21.52
C ASP A 33 -14.95 9.55 -20.11
N GLY A 34 -14.40 10.29 -19.15
CA GLY A 34 -14.86 10.28 -17.74
C GLY A 34 -14.27 9.15 -16.90
N GLU A 35 -13.53 8.22 -17.50
CA GLU A 35 -12.78 7.19 -16.79
C GLU A 35 -11.36 7.67 -16.46
N LEU A 36 -10.80 7.15 -15.37
CA LEU A 36 -9.38 7.33 -15.04
C LEU A 36 -8.57 6.33 -15.84
N VAL A 37 -7.51 6.81 -16.47
CA VAL A 37 -6.62 5.99 -17.31
C VAL A 37 -5.16 6.23 -16.96
N ARG A 38 -4.37 5.18 -16.99
CA ARG A 38 -2.93 5.22 -16.74
C ARG A 38 -2.15 4.55 -17.85
N ARG A 39 -0.88 4.93 -17.98
CA ARG A 39 0.05 4.37 -18.95
C ARG A 39 1.43 4.29 -18.33
N LYS A 40 2.10 3.14 -18.46
CA LYS A 40 3.50 3.02 -18.05
C LYS A 40 4.39 3.76 -19.06
N ILE A 41 5.31 4.60 -18.58
CA ILE A 41 6.24 5.35 -19.42
C ILE A 41 7.03 4.37 -20.30
N GLY A 42 7.12 4.66 -21.60
CA GLY A 42 7.74 3.80 -22.60
C GLY A 42 6.88 2.61 -23.07
N LYS A 43 5.62 2.53 -22.66
CA LYS A 43 4.63 1.55 -23.16
C LYS A 43 3.49 2.27 -23.88
N GLU A 44 2.94 1.62 -24.90
CA GLU A 44 1.82 2.18 -25.67
C GLU A 44 0.45 1.89 -25.01
N LYS A 45 0.36 0.78 -24.26
CA LYS A 45 -0.89 0.33 -23.66
C LYS A 45 -1.37 1.32 -22.60
N VAL A 46 -2.61 1.79 -22.78
CA VAL A 46 -3.34 2.59 -21.80
C VAL A 46 -4.36 1.70 -21.10
N GLU A 47 -4.46 1.81 -19.79
CA GLU A 47 -5.31 0.97 -18.95
C GLU A 47 -6.24 1.84 -18.11
N SER A 48 -7.54 1.49 -18.07
CA SER A 48 -8.46 2.08 -17.11
C SER A 48 -8.17 1.54 -15.71
N TYR A 49 -8.35 2.38 -14.68
CA TYR A 49 -8.13 1.99 -13.29
C TYR A 49 -9.10 2.73 -12.37
N ARG A 50 -9.33 2.22 -11.15
CA ARG A 50 -10.09 2.96 -10.12
C ARG A 50 -9.14 3.76 -9.26
N TYR A 51 -9.62 4.88 -8.73
CA TYR A 51 -8.86 5.67 -7.76
C TYR A 51 -8.36 4.84 -6.58
N GLU A 52 -9.20 3.92 -6.08
CA GLU A 52 -8.85 3.05 -4.95
C GLU A 52 -7.69 2.10 -5.29
N ASP A 53 -7.63 1.58 -6.53
CA ASP A 53 -6.53 0.72 -6.98
C ASP A 53 -5.21 1.49 -7.03
N LEU A 54 -5.25 2.77 -7.41
CA LEU A 54 -4.06 3.62 -7.41
C LEU A 54 -3.51 3.87 -6.00
N ILE A 55 -4.42 4.06 -5.03
CA ILE A 55 -4.01 4.25 -3.63
C ILE A 55 -3.39 2.97 -3.08
N ASP A 56 -3.99 1.81 -3.34
CA ASP A 56 -3.45 0.50 -2.98
C ASP A 56 -2.05 0.27 -3.59
N ASP A 57 -1.91 0.50 -4.90
CA ASP A 57 -0.63 0.35 -5.61
C ASP A 57 0.48 1.25 -5.01
N VAL A 58 0.14 2.50 -4.67
CA VAL A 58 1.10 3.44 -4.06
C VAL A 58 1.45 3.05 -2.64
N ASP A 59 0.47 2.63 -1.83
CA ASP A 59 0.69 2.18 -0.46
C ASP A 59 1.64 0.96 -0.41
N ILE A 60 1.36 -0.04 -1.26
CA ILE A 60 2.19 -1.23 -1.45
C ILE A 60 3.61 -0.84 -1.89
N TRP A 61 3.74 0.11 -2.83
CA TRP A 61 5.05 0.55 -3.30
C TRP A 61 5.88 1.22 -2.20
N ILE A 62 5.27 2.11 -1.41
CA ILE A 62 5.93 2.78 -0.28
C ILE A 62 6.39 1.75 0.75
N PHE A 63 5.51 0.80 1.11
CA PHE A 63 5.84 -0.28 2.02
C PHE A 63 7.03 -1.12 1.51
N GLY A 64 7.04 -1.48 0.23
CA GLY A 64 8.16 -2.17 -0.41
C GLY A 64 9.48 -1.40 -0.29
N LYS A 65 9.46 -0.07 -0.49
CA LYS A 65 10.67 0.77 -0.32
C LYS A 65 11.15 0.86 1.12
N ILE A 66 10.24 0.90 2.08
CA ILE A 66 10.61 0.84 3.50
C ILE A 66 11.33 -0.47 3.82
N LEU A 67 10.85 -1.61 3.28
CA LEU A 67 11.50 -2.90 3.46
C LEU A 67 12.89 -2.96 2.82
N GLU A 68 13.03 -2.46 1.59
CA GLU A 68 14.33 -2.36 0.90
C GLU A 68 15.32 -1.51 1.71
N LEU A 69 14.90 -0.33 2.19
CA LEU A 69 15.76 0.55 2.99
C LEU A 69 16.13 -0.06 4.34
N ASN A 70 15.21 -0.76 4.99
CA ASN A 70 15.54 -1.46 6.24
C ASN A 70 16.64 -2.50 6.04
N ALA A 71 16.62 -3.24 4.92
CA ALA A 71 17.69 -4.18 4.61
C ALA A 71 19.03 -3.46 4.35
N LEU A 72 19.02 -2.30 3.66
CA LEU A 72 20.23 -1.53 3.36
C LEU A 72 20.84 -0.84 4.59
N ARG A 73 20.01 -0.46 5.57
CA ARG A 73 20.45 0.20 6.80
C ARG A 73 21.37 -0.67 7.65
N ASP A 74 21.22 -1.99 7.56
CA ASP A 74 22.07 -2.94 8.27
C ASP A 74 23.47 -3.07 7.63
N ASP A 75 23.63 -2.68 6.36
CA ASP A 75 24.84 -2.84 5.55
C ASP A 75 25.60 -1.52 5.27
N CYS A 76 25.27 -0.43 5.97
CA CYS A 76 25.88 0.89 5.74
C CYS A 76 27.39 0.90 6.00
N ARG A 77 28.16 1.46 5.05
CA ARG A 77 29.64 1.49 5.09
C ARG A 77 30.20 2.60 5.96
N ASN A 78 29.43 3.68 6.16
CA ASN A 78 29.82 4.83 6.98
C ASN A 78 28.60 5.61 7.50
N ASP A 79 28.87 6.56 8.39
CA ASP A 79 27.84 7.34 9.07
C ASP A 79 27.07 8.30 8.14
N ILE A 80 27.68 8.73 7.03
CA ILE A 80 27.01 9.59 6.04
C ILE A 80 25.95 8.79 5.29
N GLU A 81 26.30 7.60 4.81
CA GLU A 81 25.37 6.67 4.14
C GLU A 81 24.22 6.28 5.08
N ARG A 82 24.54 5.98 6.34
CA ARG A 82 23.54 5.73 7.39
C ARG A 82 22.58 6.91 7.57
N ALA A 83 23.10 8.14 7.62
CA ALA A 83 22.28 9.34 7.79
C ALA A 83 21.36 9.61 6.58
N VAL A 84 21.83 9.35 5.36
CA VAL A 84 21.02 9.47 4.14
C VAL A 84 19.87 8.47 4.18
N HIS A 85 20.16 7.18 4.42
CA HIS A 85 19.13 6.16 4.50
C HIS A 85 18.14 6.39 5.65
N GLU A 86 18.59 6.89 6.80
CA GLU A 86 17.71 7.27 7.89
C GLU A 86 16.76 8.41 7.47
N SER A 87 17.27 9.44 6.80
CA SER A 87 16.45 10.56 6.34
C SER A 87 15.40 10.11 5.30
N GLU A 88 15.78 9.23 4.37
CA GLU A 88 14.86 8.66 3.38
C GLU A 88 13.79 7.77 4.05
N TYR A 89 14.21 6.94 5.00
CA TYR A 89 13.32 6.09 5.78
C TYR A 89 12.27 6.92 6.54
N GLN A 90 12.68 7.97 7.26
CA GLN A 90 11.76 8.81 8.02
C GLN A 90 10.75 9.51 7.10
N LYS A 91 11.20 9.98 5.93
CA LYS A 91 10.30 10.56 4.93
C LYS A 91 9.27 9.53 4.45
N LEU A 92 9.71 8.32 4.10
CA LEU A 92 8.82 7.25 3.67
C LEU A 92 7.82 6.84 4.76
N LYS A 93 8.22 6.78 6.03
CA LYS A 93 7.29 6.52 7.15
C LYS A 93 6.25 7.64 7.32
N GLU A 94 6.61 8.89 7.05
CA GLU A 94 5.64 9.99 7.05
C GLU A 94 4.65 9.85 5.91
N ASP A 95 5.14 9.55 4.71
CA ASP A 95 4.30 9.37 3.52
C ASP A 95 3.43 8.11 3.58
N GLU A 96 3.94 7.00 4.10
CA GLU A 96 3.17 5.77 4.41
C GLU A 96 1.99 6.11 5.33
N ARG A 97 2.21 6.86 6.41
CA ARG A 97 1.12 7.28 7.30
C ARG A 97 0.09 8.17 6.59
N ARG A 98 0.54 8.99 5.63
CA ARG A 98 -0.33 9.90 4.87
C ARG A 98 -1.18 9.14 3.86
N VAL A 99 -0.55 8.26 3.08
CA VAL A 99 -1.22 7.41 2.09
C VAL A 99 -2.10 6.37 2.77
N GLY A 100 -1.67 5.78 3.89
CA GLY A 100 -2.45 4.85 4.69
C GLY A 100 -3.82 5.41 5.13
N LYS A 101 -3.89 6.71 5.47
CA LYS A 101 -5.18 7.38 5.78
C LYS A 101 -6.11 7.51 4.56
N LEU A 102 -5.55 7.53 3.34
CA LEU A 102 -6.33 7.44 2.12
C LEU A 102 -6.76 6.00 1.87
N TYR A 103 -5.86 5.04 2.10
CA TYR A 103 -6.12 3.62 1.97
C TYR A 103 -7.27 3.14 2.86
N GLU A 104 -7.29 3.53 4.13
CA GLU A 104 -8.37 3.23 5.09
C GLU A 104 -9.77 3.62 4.57
N LYS A 105 -9.85 4.64 3.70
CA LYS A 105 -11.12 5.12 3.14
C LYS A 105 -11.58 4.33 1.92
N THR A 106 -10.69 3.57 1.29
CA THR A 106 -10.99 2.73 0.13
C THR A 106 -11.89 1.55 0.50
N CYS A 107 -12.46 0.89 -0.52
CA CYS A 107 -13.15 -0.38 -0.30
C CYS A 107 -12.23 -1.48 0.28
N TYR A 108 -10.92 -1.42 0.01
CA TYR A 108 -9.95 -2.40 0.49
C TYR A 108 -9.67 -2.23 1.99
N GLY A 109 -9.35 -1.01 2.42
CA GLY A 109 -9.15 -0.70 3.85
C GLY A 109 -10.37 -1.07 4.70
N LYS A 110 -11.58 -0.70 4.24
CA LYS A 110 -12.83 -1.09 4.92
C LYS A 110 -13.05 -2.60 4.95
N ALA A 111 -12.66 -3.33 3.90
CA ALA A 111 -12.78 -4.78 3.86
C ALA A 111 -11.83 -5.44 4.87
N VAL A 112 -10.63 -4.89 5.06
CA VAL A 112 -9.67 -5.33 6.08
C VAL A 112 -10.24 -5.11 7.48
N ASP A 113 -10.82 -3.96 7.77
CA ASP A 113 -11.44 -3.67 9.07
C ASP A 113 -12.56 -4.68 9.39
N VAL A 114 -13.47 -4.90 8.44
CA VAL A 114 -14.56 -5.89 8.59
C VAL A 114 -14.02 -7.30 8.81
N LEU A 115 -12.93 -7.67 8.12
CA LEU A 115 -12.29 -8.96 8.32
C LEU A 115 -11.65 -9.06 9.71
N ALA A 116 -10.96 -8.01 10.16
CA ALA A 116 -10.33 -7.94 11.48
C ALA A 116 -11.37 -8.08 12.60
N ASP A 117 -12.51 -7.38 12.50
CA ASP A 117 -13.61 -7.48 13.45
C ASP A 117 -14.15 -8.91 13.55
N ARG A 118 -14.40 -9.56 12.40
CA ARG A 118 -14.87 -10.95 12.36
C ARG A 118 -13.87 -11.92 12.97
N LEU A 119 -12.57 -11.70 12.72
CA LEU A 119 -11.51 -12.52 13.31
C LEU A 119 -11.44 -12.32 14.83
N ALA A 120 -11.57 -11.08 15.30
CA ALA A 120 -11.58 -10.76 16.72
C ALA A 120 -12.78 -11.38 17.44
N GLU A 121 -14.00 -11.22 16.90
CA GLU A 121 -15.21 -11.84 17.43
C GLU A 121 -15.05 -13.35 17.54
N LYS A 122 -14.58 -14.00 16.46
CA LYS A 122 -14.33 -15.44 16.46
C LYS A 122 -13.28 -15.83 17.49
N LEU A 123 -12.19 -15.08 17.64
CA LEU A 123 -11.18 -15.35 18.65
C LEU A 123 -11.76 -15.25 20.07
N PHE A 124 -12.54 -14.21 20.37
CA PHE A 124 -13.20 -14.04 21.67
C PHE A 124 -14.15 -15.19 21.99
N ASP A 125 -14.99 -15.56 21.02
CA ASP A 125 -15.92 -16.69 21.12
C ASP A 125 -15.22 -17.97 21.56
N ASN A 126 -14.01 -18.20 21.04
CA ASN A 126 -13.25 -19.41 21.29
C ASN A 126 -12.39 -19.35 22.53
N ILE A 127 -11.94 -18.16 22.94
CA ILE A 127 -11.42 -17.92 24.30
C ILE A 127 -12.50 -18.28 25.33
N LEU A 128 -13.73 -17.79 25.16
CA LEU A 128 -14.84 -18.10 26.06
C LEU A 128 -15.19 -19.60 26.09
N LYS A 129 -15.00 -20.31 24.97
CA LYS A 129 -15.19 -21.77 24.87
C LYS A 129 -13.97 -22.59 25.32
N GLY A 130 -12.88 -21.96 25.77
CA GLY A 130 -11.66 -22.65 26.20
C GLY A 130 -10.82 -23.27 25.07
N LYS A 131 -11.05 -22.89 23.81
CA LYS A 131 -10.43 -23.48 22.59
C LYS A 131 -9.34 -22.60 21.95
N TYR A 132 -8.97 -21.48 22.57
CA TYR A 132 -8.12 -20.46 21.97
C TYR A 132 -6.75 -20.94 21.44
N LYS A 133 -6.11 -21.93 22.07
CA LYS A 133 -4.78 -22.41 21.63
C LYS A 133 -4.81 -23.07 20.25
N GLN A 134 -5.83 -23.90 20.00
CA GLN A 134 -5.95 -24.64 18.74
C GLN A 134 -6.25 -23.67 17.58
N GLU A 135 -6.97 -22.60 17.86
CA GLU A 135 -7.45 -21.69 16.83
C GLU A 135 -6.46 -20.61 16.47
N ILE A 136 -5.67 -20.13 17.44
CA ILE A 136 -4.50 -19.28 17.15
C ILE A 136 -3.56 -20.01 16.19
N GLN A 137 -3.37 -21.32 16.41
CA GLN A 137 -2.55 -22.15 15.54
C GLN A 137 -3.18 -22.31 14.14
N ASP A 138 -4.47 -22.64 14.05
CA ASP A 138 -5.18 -22.73 12.76
C ASP A 138 -5.18 -21.41 11.97
N ILE A 139 -5.31 -20.27 12.65
CA ILE A 139 -5.28 -18.95 12.01
C ILE A 139 -3.87 -18.64 11.51
N ALA A 140 -2.84 -18.89 12.32
CA ALA A 140 -1.45 -18.71 11.90
C ALA A 140 -1.12 -19.58 10.69
N GLU A 141 -1.55 -20.85 10.68
CA GLU A 141 -1.37 -21.77 9.55
C GLU A 141 -2.09 -21.27 8.29
N LYS A 142 -3.31 -20.75 8.41
CA LYS A 142 -4.06 -20.19 7.27
C LYS A 142 -3.45 -18.90 6.71
N ILE A 143 -2.91 -18.04 7.57
CA ILE A 143 -2.21 -16.83 7.12
C ILE A 143 -0.94 -17.22 6.37
N CYS A 144 -0.18 -18.18 6.90
CA CYS A 144 1.02 -18.70 6.25
C CYS A 144 0.70 -19.35 4.89
N SER A 145 -0.33 -20.20 4.82
CA SER A 145 -0.71 -20.85 3.56
C SER A 145 -1.22 -19.85 2.52
N PHE A 146 -2.01 -18.85 2.94
CA PHE A 146 -2.43 -17.76 2.06
C PHE A 146 -1.24 -16.97 1.50
N ALA A 147 -0.26 -16.63 2.35
CA ALA A 147 0.95 -15.93 1.93
C ALA A 147 1.82 -16.77 0.96
N GLU A 148 1.84 -18.09 1.12
CA GLU A 148 2.52 -19.02 0.20
C GLU A 148 1.79 -19.15 -1.15
N GLU A 149 0.46 -19.14 -1.14
CA GLU A 149 -0.36 -19.17 -2.36
C GLU A 149 -0.22 -17.88 -3.16
N GLU A 150 -0.24 -16.71 -2.51
CA GLU A 150 0.01 -15.40 -3.15
C GLU A 150 1.40 -15.37 -3.82
N LYS A 151 2.45 -15.86 -3.14
CA LYS A 151 3.80 -15.98 -3.73
C LYS A 151 3.84 -16.88 -4.96
N LYS A 152 2.98 -17.89 -5.03
CA LYS A 152 3.00 -18.93 -6.08
C LYS A 152 2.16 -18.56 -7.30
N TYR A 153 1.11 -17.77 -7.11
CA TYR A 153 0.17 -17.39 -8.16
C TYR A 153 0.20 -15.90 -8.55
N GLY A 154 1.02 -15.08 -7.88
CA GLY A 154 1.45 -13.74 -8.26
C GLY A 154 0.52 -12.98 -9.20
N ARG A 155 -0.45 -12.27 -8.63
CA ARG A 155 -1.02 -11.09 -9.28
C ARG A 155 -0.21 -9.86 -8.90
#